data_AF-A0A2S7NTL9-F1
#
_entry.id   AF-A0A2S7NTL9-F1
#
_cell.length_a   1.000
_cell.length_b   1.000
_cell.length_c   1.000
_cell.angle_alpha   90.00
_cell.angle_beta   90.00
_cell.angle_gamma   90.00
#
_symmetry.space_group_name_H-M   'P 1'
#
loop_
_entity.id
_entity.type
_entity.pdbx_description
1 polymer ?
#
loop_
_entity_poly.entity_id
_entity_poly.type
_entity_poly.pdbx_seq_one_letter_code
_entity_poly.pdbx_strand_id
1 'polypeptide(L)'
;MWWPFSEKYPERHPKDADSKTYDYIVIGGGIAGCALASRLSENADVSVLVLEYVPMFGSTRWQCETMEHCDNRRSGVIRGEVLGGTSRINSMIYTRGCAADYDAWVALGYHDWSYDKLLPYFVKSETSLDYGDSSHHRNSGKFQYVDRYSRKFTVYAPGPWITRTFTYSDWLYPIYRVFADCSKAMGFILIPDSNASDAPADRLATLSLTLNQQRERVSSFEAFFTTIVRVGFDQSYGEPRTDKKFFKSSDPALEKVYTAKVNKEVIVCAGAIGSPQVLMLSGIGPCEELKKYGIKVVYDFPGVGAELTDHLSVPVAWEVPPAESLTSMATSPFKIV
;
A
#
# COMPACT_ATOMS: atom_id res chain seq x y z
N MET A 1 16.77 16.41 11.40
CA MET A 1 15.61 16.80 10.56
C MET A 1 15.97 16.46 9.12
N TRP A 2 15.04 15.89 8.36
CA TRP A 2 15.08 15.56 6.92
C TRP A 2 15.40 14.11 6.55
N TRP A 3 14.41 13.25 6.81
CA TRP A 3 14.01 12.11 5.97
C TRP A 3 12.86 12.63 5.08
N PRO A 4 12.72 12.26 3.78
CA PRO A 4 12.33 13.17 2.69
C PRO A 4 10.84 13.52 2.56
N PHE A 5 10.08 13.53 3.65
CA PHE A 5 8.68 13.93 3.64
C PHE A 5 8.56 15.33 4.24
N SER A 6 8.53 16.34 3.38
CA SER A 6 8.62 17.77 3.72
C SER A 6 7.35 18.35 4.35
N GLU A 7 6.20 17.68 4.21
CA GLU A 7 4.95 18.10 4.86
C GLU A 7 4.62 17.17 6.03
N LYS A 8 4.56 17.75 7.24
CA LYS A 8 3.93 17.07 8.37
C LYS A 8 2.45 16.88 8.05
N TYR A 9 1.96 15.65 8.08
CA TYR A 9 0.55 15.36 7.91
C TYR A 9 -0.27 16.01 9.03
N PRO A 10 -1.57 16.27 8.83
CA PRO A 10 -2.45 16.72 9.89
C PRO A 10 -2.63 15.60 10.93
N GLU A 11 -1.66 15.46 11.82
CA GLU A 11 -1.71 14.56 12.97
C GLU A 11 -2.61 15.18 14.02
N ARG A 12 -3.58 14.40 14.51
CA ARG A 12 -4.40 14.77 15.66
C ARG A 12 -3.99 13.92 16.86
N HIS A 13 -4.08 14.52 18.04
CA HIS A 13 -3.80 13.79 19.26
C HIS A 13 -4.95 12.80 19.52
N PRO A 14 -4.71 11.58 20.05
CA PRO A 14 -5.78 10.59 20.30
C PRO A 14 -6.96 11.12 21.12
N LYS A 15 -6.71 12.06 22.05
CA LYS A 15 -7.75 12.81 22.80
C LYS A 15 -8.80 13.47 21.90
N ASP A 16 -8.43 13.87 20.69
CA ASP A 16 -9.32 14.55 19.75
C ASP A 16 -10.32 13.59 19.11
N ALA A 17 -10.08 12.28 19.20
CA ALA A 17 -10.99 11.22 18.77
C ALA A 17 -11.75 10.58 19.95
N ASP A 18 -11.38 10.91 21.19
CA ASP A 18 -11.93 10.25 22.37
C ASP A 18 -13.43 10.49 22.54
N SER A 19 -14.16 9.40 22.75
CA SER A 19 -15.62 9.32 22.83
C SER A 19 -16.38 9.86 21.61
N LYS A 20 -15.69 10.20 20.52
CA LYS A 20 -16.33 10.62 19.26
C LYS A 20 -16.84 9.43 18.46
N THR A 21 -17.77 9.71 17.57
CA THR A 21 -18.40 8.73 16.69
C THR A 21 -18.04 9.06 15.24
N TYR A 22 -17.68 8.02 14.50
CA TYR A 22 -17.37 8.08 13.07
C TYR A 22 -18.22 7.06 12.31
N ASP A 23 -18.45 7.24 11.03
CA ASP A 23 -19.13 6.22 10.22
C ASP A 23 -18.23 5.02 9.98
N TYR A 24 -16.96 5.29 9.66
CA TYR A 24 -15.96 4.26 9.43
C TYR A 24 -14.71 4.51 10.28
N ILE A 25 -14.15 3.45 10.83
CA ILE A 25 -12.82 3.47 11.46
C ILE A 25 -11.90 2.53 10.66
N VAL A 26 -10.83 3.08 10.09
CA VAL A 26 -9.80 2.32 9.37
C VAL A 26 -8.58 2.16 10.27
N ILE A 27 -8.21 0.92 10.58
CA ILE A 27 -7.05 0.60 11.42
C ILE A 27 -5.86 0.26 10.51
N GLY A 28 -4.92 1.19 10.37
CA GLY A 28 -3.77 1.10 9.48
C GLY A 28 -3.91 2.04 8.29
N GLY A 29 -3.04 3.05 8.24
CA GLY A 29 -2.90 4.05 7.19
C GLY A 29 -1.91 3.66 6.08
N GLY A 30 -1.73 2.35 5.82
CA GLY A 30 -0.91 1.85 4.72
C GLY A 30 -1.57 2.00 3.34
N ILE A 31 -1.14 1.19 2.35
CA ILE A 31 -1.65 1.27 0.97
C ILE A 31 -3.17 1.07 0.89
N ALA A 32 -3.67 -0.05 1.44
CA ALA A 32 -5.10 -0.36 1.43
C ALA A 32 -5.91 0.64 2.28
N GLY A 33 -5.39 1.02 3.44
CA GLY A 33 -6.05 1.97 4.34
C GLY A 33 -6.18 3.37 3.76
N CYS A 34 -5.13 3.88 3.10
CA CYS A 34 -5.17 5.16 2.38
C CYS A 34 -6.22 5.11 1.26
N ALA A 35 -6.23 4.05 0.45
CA ALA A 35 -7.18 3.89 -0.64
C ALA A 35 -8.64 3.86 -0.14
N LEU A 36 -8.92 3.06 0.88
CA LEU A 36 -10.25 2.95 1.48
C LEU A 36 -10.71 4.26 2.11
N ALA A 37 -9.87 4.87 2.95
CA ALA A 37 -10.23 6.11 3.63
C ALA A 37 -10.49 7.27 2.64
N SER A 38 -9.68 7.36 1.58
CA SER A 38 -9.87 8.33 0.50
C SER A 38 -11.21 8.11 -0.20
N ARG A 39 -11.54 6.87 -0.61
CA ARG A 39 -12.82 6.57 -1.29
C ARG A 39 -14.04 6.74 -0.40
N LEU A 40 -13.98 6.32 0.86
CA LEU A 40 -15.09 6.46 1.81
C LEU A 40 -15.40 7.93 2.11
N SER A 41 -14.38 8.79 2.12
CA SER A 41 -14.51 10.23 2.37
C SER A 41 -14.85 11.06 1.12
N GLU A 42 -15.01 10.45 -0.06
CA GLU A 42 -15.54 11.16 -1.25
C GLU A 42 -16.98 11.66 -1.02
N ASN A 43 -17.74 10.99 -0.14
CA ASN A 43 -19.02 11.49 0.33
C ASN A 43 -18.80 12.41 1.54
N ALA A 44 -19.16 13.69 1.40
CA ALA A 44 -18.99 14.70 2.45
C ALA A 44 -19.82 14.43 3.72
N ASP A 45 -20.88 13.62 3.62
CA ASP A 45 -21.72 13.23 4.75
C ASP A 45 -21.14 12.03 5.53
N VAL A 46 -20.01 11.47 5.08
CA VAL A 46 -19.37 10.31 5.70
C VAL A 46 -18.14 10.74 6.50
N SER A 47 -18.14 10.40 7.78
CA SER A 47 -17.02 10.61 8.69
C SER A 47 -16.11 9.38 8.76
N VAL A 48 -14.81 9.58 8.52
CA VAL A 48 -13.80 8.51 8.53
C VAL A 48 -12.68 8.85 9.52
N LEU A 49 -12.38 7.91 10.43
CA LEU A 49 -11.20 7.97 11.30
C LEU A 49 -10.16 6.96 10.81
N VAL A 50 -8.95 7.42 10.53
CA VAL A 50 -7.79 6.55 10.26
C VAL A 50 -6.91 6.51 11.50
N LEU A 51 -6.56 5.31 11.95
CA LEU A 51 -5.66 5.07 13.07
C LEU A 51 -4.39 4.43 12.56
N GLU A 52 -3.26 5.12 12.71
CA GLU A 52 -1.95 4.62 12.28
C GLU A 52 -0.98 4.62 13.46
N TYR A 53 -0.25 3.52 13.59
CA TYR A 53 0.85 3.43 14.54
C TYR A 53 2.11 4.02 13.92
N VAL A 54 2.76 4.94 14.64
CA VAL A 54 3.98 5.61 14.16
C VAL A 54 5.08 5.47 15.23
N PRO A 55 6.09 4.61 15.02
CA PRO A 55 7.29 4.56 15.84
C PRO A 55 8.24 5.70 15.46
N MET A 56 9.26 5.94 16.30
CA MET A 56 10.21 7.06 16.14
C MET A 56 10.84 7.18 14.75
N PHE A 57 11.15 6.04 14.10
CA PHE A 57 11.80 5.99 12.78
C PHE A 57 10.84 5.69 11.63
N GLY A 58 9.53 5.63 11.88
CA GLY A 58 8.52 5.37 10.86
C GLY A 58 8.60 3.99 10.18
N SER A 59 9.42 3.10 10.70
CA SER A 59 9.53 1.73 10.22
C SER A 59 10.00 0.82 11.34
N THR A 60 9.59 -0.44 11.26
CA THR A 60 10.08 -1.50 12.14
C THR A 60 10.43 -2.72 11.32
N ARG A 61 11.20 -3.61 11.94
CA ARG A 61 11.54 -4.90 11.39
C ARG A 61 10.88 -5.97 12.23
N TRP A 62 9.82 -6.56 11.71
CA TRP A 62 9.24 -7.77 12.29
C TRP A 62 10.21 -8.93 12.07
N GLN A 63 10.32 -9.84 13.03
CA GLN A 63 11.18 -11.03 12.97
C GLN A 63 10.30 -12.27 13.15
N CYS A 64 10.47 -13.26 12.28
CA CYS A 64 9.81 -14.54 12.45
C CYS A 64 10.48 -15.38 13.55
N GLU A 65 9.82 -16.47 13.93
CA GLU A 65 10.44 -17.56 14.68
C GLU A 65 11.53 -18.26 13.87
N THR A 66 12.36 -19.06 14.55
CA THR A 66 13.40 -19.82 13.87
C THR A 66 12.78 -20.76 12.85
N MET A 67 13.28 -20.71 11.61
CA MET A 67 12.76 -21.49 10.50
C MET A 67 13.56 -22.79 10.35
N GLU A 68 12.93 -23.94 10.62
CA GLU A 68 13.56 -25.27 10.58
C GLU A 68 14.27 -25.52 9.24
N HIS A 69 13.60 -25.20 8.13
CA HIS A 69 14.13 -25.40 6.78
C HIS A 69 15.11 -24.31 6.30
N CYS A 70 15.58 -23.44 7.21
CA CYS A 70 16.55 -22.39 6.92
C CYS A 70 17.67 -22.35 7.96
N ASP A 71 18.19 -23.51 8.35
CA ASP A 71 19.25 -23.66 9.36
C ASP A 71 18.90 -23.01 10.71
N ASN A 72 17.61 -23.08 11.10
CA ASN A 72 17.07 -22.42 12.29
C ASN A 72 17.31 -20.90 12.33
N ARG A 73 17.54 -20.26 11.18
CA ARG A 73 17.67 -18.79 11.09
C ARG A 73 16.32 -18.12 11.29
N ARG A 74 16.38 -16.87 11.76
CA ARG A 74 15.25 -15.93 11.71
C ARG A 74 15.37 -15.07 10.46
N SER A 75 14.25 -14.82 9.81
CA SER A 75 14.10 -13.82 8.78
C SER A 75 13.28 -12.66 9.31
N GLY A 76 13.48 -11.48 8.75
CA GLY A 76 12.73 -10.30 9.13
C GLY A 76 12.17 -9.56 7.94
N VAL A 77 10.96 -9.05 8.11
CA VAL A 77 10.27 -8.22 7.13
C VAL A 77 10.28 -6.79 7.64
N ILE A 78 10.78 -5.87 6.81
CA ILE A 78 10.74 -4.43 7.09
C ILE A 78 9.35 -3.91 6.71
N ARG A 79 8.73 -3.16 7.60
CA ARG A 79 7.41 -2.55 7.38
C ARG A 79 7.50 -1.05 7.59
N GLY A 80 6.83 -0.29 6.72
CA GLY A 80 6.58 1.12 6.96
C GLY A 80 5.43 1.25 7.96
N GLU A 81 5.67 1.96 9.06
CA GLU A 81 4.70 2.24 10.12
C GLU A 81 4.59 3.77 10.22
N VAL A 82 4.01 4.35 9.17
CA VAL A 82 3.72 5.77 9.00
C VAL A 82 2.51 5.86 8.11
N LEU A 83 1.88 7.04 8.03
CA LEU A 83 0.86 7.27 7.02
C LEU A 83 1.45 7.11 5.60
N GLY A 84 0.88 6.20 4.81
CA GLY A 84 1.43 5.68 3.57
C GLY A 84 2.01 4.25 3.68
N GLY A 85 2.33 3.80 4.88
CA GLY A 85 2.90 2.49 5.19
C GLY A 85 4.15 2.18 4.37
N THR A 86 4.33 0.92 3.98
CA THR A 86 5.50 0.45 3.23
C THR A 86 5.70 1.14 1.86
N SER A 87 4.69 1.80 1.29
CA SER A 87 4.87 2.57 0.03
C SER A 87 5.86 3.74 0.18
N ARG A 88 6.13 4.17 1.41
CA ARG A 88 7.11 5.21 1.76
C ARG A 88 8.56 4.74 1.65
N ILE A 89 8.78 3.42 1.75
CA ILE A 89 10.12 2.82 1.88
C ILE A 89 10.37 1.69 0.88
N ASN A 90 9.37 1.27 0.10
CA ASN A 90 9.50 0.21 -0.90
C ASN A 90 10.37 0.66 -2.09
N SER A 91 10.65 -0.26 -3.02
CA SER A 91 11.45 0.04 -4.23
C SER A 91 10.71 0.82 -5.33
N MET A 92 9.50 1.31 -5.06
CA MET A 92 8.61 2.03 -6.01
C MET A 92 8.15 1.24 -7.23
N ILE A 93 8.55 -0.03 -7.35
CA ILE A 93 8.16 -0.90 -8.47
C ILE A 93 6.63 -1.01 -8.53
N TYR A 94 6.06 -0.59 -9.65
CA TYR A 94 4.64 -0.69 -9.97
C TYR A 94 4.44 -1.85 -10.94
N THR A 95 3.88 -2.93 -10.41
CA THR A 95 3.53 -4.13 -11.18
C THR A 95 2.18 -4.66 -10.74
N ARG A 96 1.49 -5.33 -11.66
CA ARG A 96 0.26 -6.08 -11.40
C ARG A 96 0.58 -7.57 -11.41
N GLY A 97 -0.16 -8.35 -10.60
CA GLY A 97 -0.20 -9.81 -10.75
C GLY A 97 -0.66 -10.23 -12.14
N CYS A 98 -0.33 -11.46 -12.56
CA CYS A 98 -0.81 -11.97 -13.83
C CYS A 98 -2.29 -12.34 -13.74
N ALA A 99 -3.01 -12.37 -14.86
CA ALA A 99 -4.45 -12.68 -14.87
C ALA A 99 -4.78 -14.02 -14.18
N ALA A 100 -3.93 -15.02 -14.41
CA ALA A 100 -4.07 -16.35 -13.82
C ALA A 100 -4.05 -16.34 -12.28
N ASP A 101 -3.33 -15.41 -11.63
CA ASP A 101 -3.28 -15.31 -10.17
C ASP A 101 -4.66 -14.98 -9.59
N TYR A 102 -5.40 -14.10 -10.26
CA TYR A 102 -6.74 -13.65 -9.85
C TYR A 102 -7.81 -14.65 -10.25
N ASP A 103 -7.67 -15.28 -11.41
CA ASP A 103 -8.59 -16.34 -11.85
C ASP A 103 -8.44 -17.60 -10.99
N ALA A 104 -7.26 -17.84 -10.41
CA ALA A 104 -7.09 -18.86 -9.38
C ALA A 104 -7.93 -18.59 -8.14
N TRP A 105 -8.16 -17.32 -7.76
CA TRP A 105 -9.09 -16.99 -6.67
C TRP A 105 -10.54 -17.31 -7.01
N VAL A 106 -10.94 -17.17 -8.28
CA VAL A 106 -12.26 -17.60 -8.75
C VAL A 106 -12.43 -19.11 -8.58
N ALA A 107 -11.38 -19.89 -8.89
CA ALA A 107 -11.38 -21.34 -8.67
C ALA A 107 -11.49 -21.73 -7.19
N LEU A 108 -11.07 -20.84 -6.27
CA LEU A 108 -11.27 -20.96 -4.82
C LEU A 108 -12.64 -20.48 -4.33
N GLY A 109 -13.51 -20.01 -5.22
CA GLY A 109 -14.87 -19.53 -4.91
C GLY A 109 -15.02 -18.01 -4.80
N TYR A 110 -13.95 -17.24 -5.01
CA TYR A 110 -13.98 -15.78 -4.96
C TYR A 110 -14.39 -15.17 -6.31
N HIS A 111 -15.63 -15.44 -6.74
CA HIS A 111 -16.10 -15.11 -8.10
C HIS A 111 -16.08 -13.63 -8.46
N ASP A 112 -16.03 -12.72 -7.48
CA ASP A 112 -15.94 -11.27 -7.71
C ASP A 112 -14.51 -10.76 -7.91
N TRP A 113 -13.52 -11.64 -7.81
CA TRP A 113 -12.11 -11.30 -7.86
C TRP A 113 -11.37 -11.84 -9.09
N SER A 114 -12.08 -12.23 -10.14
CA SER A 114 -11.48 -12.54 -11.46
C SER A 114 -10.68 -11.35 -11.99
N TYR A 115 -9.65 -11.59 -12.81
CA TYR A 115 -8.85 -10.50 -13.38
C TYR A 115 -9.69 -9.46 -14.12
N ASP A 116 -10.65 -9.91 -14.93
CA ASP A 116 -11.53 -9.04 -15.71
C ASP A 116 -12.36 -8.07 -14.85
N LYS A 117 -12.79 -8.51 -13.66
CA LYS A 117 -13.51 -7.68 -12.70
C LYS A 117 -12.59 -6.67 -11.99
N LEU A 118 -11.32 -7.02 -11.81
CA LEU A 118 -10.33 -6.17 -11.14
C LEU A 118 -9.62 -5.18 -12.08
N LEU A 119 -9.51 -5.50 -13.38
CA LEU A 119 -8.86 -4.66 -14.37
C LEU A 119 -9.39 -3.20 -14.37
N PRO A 120 -10.71 -2.95 -14.33
CA PRO A 120 -11.22 -1.58 -14.21
C PRO A 120 -10.72 -0.84 -12.97
N TYR A 121 -10.47 -1.54 -11.86
CA TYR A 121 -9.93 -0.94 -10.64
C TYR A 121 -8.43 -0.66 -10.75
N PHE A 122 -7.65 -1.54 -11.39
CA PHE A 122 -6.25 -1.25 -11.72
C PHE A 122 -6.13 0.00 -12.59
N VAL A 123 -6.93 0.08 -13.66
CA VAL A 123 -7.00 1.25 -14.55
C VAL A 123 -7.51 2.49 -13.81
N LYS A 124 -8.49 2.37 -12.91
CA LYS A 124 -8.97 3.49 -12.08
C LYS A 124 -7.90 4.01 -11.11
N SER A 125 -6.99 3.14 -10.68
CA SER A 125 -5.97 3.47 -9.68
C SER A 125 -4.76 4.21 -10.25
N GLU A 126 -4.56 4.20 -11.57
CA GLU A 126 -3.34 4.64 -12.23
C GLU A 126 -3.50 5.98 -12.98
N THR A 127 -2.42 6.76 -12.98
CA THR A 127 -2.12 7.81 -13.97
C THR A 127 -0.72 7.54 -14.54
N SER A 128 -0.67 6.88 -15.69
CA SER A 128 0.58 6.63 -16.40
C SER A 128 1.06 7.88 -17.13
N LEU A 129 2.34 8.19 -16.99
CA LEU A 129 2.99 9.28 -17.72
C LEU A 129 3.51 8.86 -19.09
N ASP A 130 3.66 7.55 -19.34
CA ASP A 130 4.29 7.00 -20.55
C ASP A 130 3.32 6.28 -21.49
N TYR A 131 2.20 5.76 -20.98
CA TYR A 131 1.14 5.17 -21.79
C TYR A 131 -0.01 6.14 -22.02
N GLY A 132 -0.79 6.00 -23.09
CA GLY A 132 -2.07 6.69 -23.27
C GLY A 132 -3.23 5.97 -22.57
N ASP A 133 -4.42 6.57 -22.54
CA ASP A 133 -5.63 5.85 -22.13
C ASP A 133 -5.84 4.61 -23.03
N SER A 134 -6.01 3.44 -22.41
CA SER A 134 -6.22 2.16 -23.07
C SER A 134 -7.15 1.25 -22.24
N SER A 135 -7.34 -0.01 -22.66
CA SER A 135 -8.10 -0.99 -21.87
C SER A 135 -7.42 -1.38 -20.55
N HIS A 136 -6.11 -1.16 -20.42
CA HIS A 136 -5.30 -1.59 -19.28
C HIS A 136 -4.43 -0.46 -18.70
N HIS A 137 -4.38 0.72 -19.33
CA HIS A 137 -3.74 1.90 -18.77
C HIS A 137 -4.67 3.09 -18.75
N ARG A 138 -4.47 3.95 -17.76
CA ARG A 138 -5.09 5.27 -17.70
C ARG A 138 -3.99 6.32 -17.72
N ASN A 139 -4.06 7.23 -18.67
CA ASN A 139 -3.34 8.48 -18.68
C ASN A 139 -4.37 9.59 -18.75
N SER A 140 -4.86 9.95 -17.57
CA SER A 140 -5.70 11.11 -17.34
C SER A 140 -4.88 12.39 -17.44
N GLY A 141 -4.28 12.61 -18.61
CA GLY A 141 -3.70 13.86 -19.04
C GLY A 141 -4.78 14.92 -19.19
N LYS A 142 -5.00 15.69 -18.11
CA LYS A 142 -5.38 17.12 -18.00
C LYS A 142 -6.24 17.34 -16.76
N PHE A 143 -5.63 17.96 -15.75
CA PHE A 143 -6.33 18.66 -14.67
C PHE A 143 -7.36 19.63 -15.28
N GLN A 144 -8.66 19.35 -15.14
CA GLN A 144 -9.66 20.36 -15.48
C GLN A 144 -9.89 21.29 -14.28
N TYR A 145 -9.42 22.52 -14.48
CA TYR A 145 -9.72 23.70 -13.69
C TYR A 145 -11.23 23.99 -13.71
N VAL A 146 -11.79 24.37 -12.56
CA VAL A 146 -13.20 24.73 -12.40
C VAL A 146 -13.45 26.12 -12.98
N ASP A 147 -14.31 26.22 -14.00
CA ASP A 147 -15.04 27.47 -14.29
C ASP A 147 -16.09 27.67 -13.19
N ARG A 148 -16.01 28.80 -12.50
CA ARG A 148 -16.84 29.17 -11.34
C ARG A 148 -18.32 29.35 -11.70
N TYR A 149 -18.72 29.30 -12.98
CA TYR A 149 -20.06 29.66 -13.44
C TYR A 149 -20.92 28.54 -14.06
N SER A 150 -20.37 27.40 -14.49
CA SER A 150 -21.11 26.51 -15.41
C SER A 150 -21.83 25.28 -14.82
N ARG A 151 -21.68 24.97 -13.51
CA ARG A 151 -22.45 23.93 -12.77
C ARG A 151 -22.68 22.56 -13.47
N LYS A 152 -21.85 22.16 -14.44
CA LYS A 152 -21.86 20.82 -15.05
C LYS A 152 -20.52 20.14 -14.78
N PHE A 153 -20.56 18.96 -14.18
CA PHE A 153 -19.36 18.20 -13.80
C PHE A 153 -19.33 16.84 -14.52
N THR A 154 -18.25 16.59 -15.26
CA THR A 154 -17.71 15.24 -15.41
C THR A 154 -16.19 15.38 -15.34
N VAL A 155 -15.68 15.38 -14.12
CA VAL A 155 -14.24 15.37 -13.85
C VAL A 155 -13.83 13.91 -13.82
N TYR A 156 -13.12 13.43 -14.85
CA TYR A 156 -12.30 12.23 -14.70
C TYR A 156 -11.07 12.65 -13.90
N ALA A 157 -11.17 12.59 -12.57
CA ALA A 157 -10.02 12.82 -11.72
C ALA A 157 -8.96 11.76 -12.06
N PRO A 158 -7.69 12.15 -12.20
CA PRO A 158 -6.65 11.20 -12.49
C PRO A 158 -6.57 10.07 -11.45
N GLY A 159 -6.15 8.87 -11.88
CA GLY A 159 -5.92 7.78 -10.95
C GLY A 159 -4.79 8.16 -9.96
N PRO A 160 -4.94 7.84 -8.67
CA PRO A 160 -4.06 8.34 -7.62
C PRO A 160 -2.59 7.93 -7.76
N TRP A 161 -2.30 6.76 -8.34
CA TRP A 161 -0.93 6.30 -8.57
C TRP A 161 -0.34 6.89 -9.83
N ILE A 162 0.58 7.86 -9.69
CA ILE A 162 1.35 8.35 -10.83
C ILE A 162 2.46 7.36 -11.12
N THR A 163 2.50 6.83 -12.35
CA THR A 163 3.47 5.82 -12.78
C THR A 163 4.34 6.32 -13.91
N ARG A 164 5.61 5.90 -13.90
CA ARG A 164 6.58 6.16 -14.96
C ARG A 164 7.32 4.88 -15.35
N THR A 165 7.36 4.55 -16.63
CA THR A 165 7.98 3.34 -17.18
C THR A 165 9.40 3.64 -17.67
N PHE A 166 10.33 2.79 -17.26
CA PHE A 166 11.73 2.83 -17.68
C PHE A 166 12.06 1.57 -18.50
N THR A 167 12.52 1.78 -19.72
CA THR A 167 13.06 0.72 -20.55
C THR A 167 14.49 0.38 -20.12
N TYR A 168 14.98 -0.83 -20.42
CA TYR A 168 16.39 -1.22 -20.18
C TYR A 168 17.41 -0.27 -20.81
N SER A 169 17.03 0.45 -21.87
CA SER A 169 17.83 1.53 -22.45
C SER A 169 17.85 2.80 -21.62
N ASP A 170 16.77 3.11 -20.89
CA ASP A 170 16.64 4.29 -20.02
C ASP A 170 17.35 4.12 -18.68
N TRP A 171 17.59 2.87 -18.26
CA TRP A 171 18.37 2.61 -17.05
C TRP A 171 19.82 3.09 -17.26
N LEU A 172 20.22 4.05 -16.42
CA LEU A 172 21.48 4.76 -16.52
C LEU A 172 22.72 3.88 -16.29
N TYR A 173 22.54 2.64 -15.82
CA TYR A 173 23.64 1.73 -15.53
C TYR A 173 23.80 0.68 -16.64
N PRO A 174 24.98 0.60 -17.27
CA PRO A 174 25.28 -0.38 -18.32
C PRO A 174 24.95 -1.82 -17.94
N ILE A 175 25.08 -2.17 -16.66
CA ILE A 175 24.79 -3.52 -16.16
C ILE A 175 23.36 -4.01 -16.47
N TYR A 176 22.36 -3.12 -16.47
CA TYR A 176 20.98 -3.52 -16.81
C TYR A 176 20.83 -3.88 -18.28
N ARG A 177 21.59 -3.22 -19.17
CA ARG A 177 21.62 -3.57 -20.61
C ARG A 177 22.29 -4.92 -20.81
N VAL A 178 23.43 -5.15 -20.17
CA VAL A 178 24.14 -6.44 -20.21
C VAL A 178 23.23 -7.56 -19.71
N PHE A 179 22.56 -7.35 -18.58
CA PHE A 179 21.61 -8.32 -18.03
C PHE A 179 20.45 -8.61 -19.00
N ALA A 180 19.88 -7.57 -19.62
CA ALA A 180 18.82 -7.71 -20.62
C ALA A 180 19.29 -8.49 -21.86
N ASP A 181 20.49 -8.22 -22.35
CA ASP A 181 21.06 -8.90 -23.53
C ASP A 181 21.37 -10.37 -23.23
N CYS A 182 21.95 -10.67 -22.06
CA CYS A 182 22.15 -12.05 -21.59
C CYS A 182 20.81 -12.79 -21.46
N SER A 183 19.80 -12.15 -20.87
CA SER A 183 18.47 -12.75 -20.71
C SER A 183 17.84 -13.08 -22.07
N LYS A 184 17.94 -12.18 -23.06
CA LYS A 184 17.49 -12.44 -24.43
C LYS A 184 18.26 -13.59 -25.07
N ALA A 185 19.58 -13.65 -24.89
CA ALA A 185 20.42 -14.74 -25.39
C ALA A 185 20.05 -16.11 -24.79
N MET A 186 19.53 -16.11 -23.55
CA MET A 186 18.99 -17.30 -22.89
C MET A 186 17.55 -17.66 -23.34
N GLY A 187 16.93 -16.85 -24.21
CA GLY A 187 15.58 -17.09 -24.73
C GLY A 187 14.45 -16.36 -23.99
N PHE A 188 14.75 -15.49 -23.03
CA PHE A 188 13.71 -14.67 -22.40
C PHE A 188 13.19 -13.61 -23.38
N ILE A 189 11.86 -13.52 -23.48
CA ILE A 189 11.19 -12.53 -24.32
C ILE A 189 11.18 -11.19 -23.59
N LEU A 190 11.64 -10.15 -24.27
CA LEU A 190 11.48 -8.77 -23.80
C LEU A 190 10.05 -8.30 -24.09
N ILE A 191 9.31 -7.98 -23.04
CA ILE A 191 7.99 -7.36 -23.16
C ILE A 191 8.07 -5.86 -22.81
N PRO A 192 7.49 -4.98 -23.66
CA PRO A 192 7.49 -3.54 -23.42
C PRO A 192 6.58 -3.08 -22.28
N ASP A 193 5.67 -3.93 -21.82
CA ASP A 193 4.74 -3.60 -20.75
C ASP A 193 4.47 -4.83 -19.88
N SER A 194 4.88 -4.77 -18.62
CA SER A 194 4.64 -5.83 -17.63
C SER A 194 3.22 -5.82 -17.06
N ASN A 195 2.47 -4.75 -17.28
CA ASN A 195 1.13 -4.54 -16.72
C ASN A 195 0.00 -4.78 -17.73
N ALA A 196 0.35 -5.11 -18.97
CA ALA A 196 -0.58 -5.59 -19.99
C ALA A 196 -1.26 -6.89 -19.53
N SER A 197 -2.54 -7.03 -19.87
CA SER A 197 -3.36 -8.17 -19.46
C SER A 197 -2.90 -9.50 -20.03
N ASP A 198 -2.24 -9.48 -21.18
CA ASP A 198 -1.72 -10.63 -21.91
C ASP A 198 -0.20 -10.83 -21.72
N ALA A 199 0.43 -10.10 -20.81
CA ALA A 199 1.84 -10.26 -20.51
C ALA A 199 2.14 -11.67 -19.96
N PRO A 200 2.99 -12.49 -20.63
CA PRO A 200 3.28 -13.87 -20.23
C PRO A 200 3.99 -13.91 -18.88
N ALA A 201 3.79 -14.87 -17.97
CA ALA A 201 4.40 -14.84 -16.63
C ALA A 201 5.95 -14.83 -16.63
N ASP A 202 6.57 -15.65 -17.47
CA ASP A 202 8.03 -15.78 -17.58
C ASP A 202 8.60 -14.79 -18.59
N ARG A 203 9.09 -13.65 -18.12
CA ARG A 203 9.47 -12.52 -19.00
C ARG A 203 10.64 -11.69 -18.51
N LEU A 204 11.27 -11.02 -19.47
CA LEU A 204 12.07 -9.82 -19.22
C LEU A 204 11.17 -8.62 -19.52
N ALA A 205 10.94 -7.70 -18.58
CA ALA A 205 10.02 -6.58 -18.80
C ALA A 205 10.59 -5.22 -18.39
N THR A 206 10.16 -4.18 -19.10
CA THR A 206 10.33 -2.81 -18.62
C THR A 206 9.65 -2.64 -17.26
N LEU A 207 10.25 -1.80 -16.42
CA LEU A 207 9.77 -1.58 -15.06
C LEU A 207 9.07 -0.23 -14.97
N SER A 208 7.83 -0.24 -14.51
CA SER A 208 7.13 0.97 -14.10
C SER A 208 7.45 1.26 -12.63
N LEU A 209 7.61 2.54 -12.29
CA LEU A 209 7.86 3.03 -10.94
C LEU A 209 6.78 4.05 -10.54
N THR A 210 6.41 4.10 -9.26
CA THR A 210 5.51 5.13 -8.71
C THR A 210 6.26 6.45 -8.49
N LEU A 211 6.41 7.22 -9.57
CA LEU A 211 7.16 8.49 -9.60
C LEU A 211 6.31 9.60 -10.22
N ASN A 212 6.41 10.82 -9.66
CA ASN A 212 5.76 12.00 -10.23
C ASN A 212 6.54 12.54 -11.45
N GLN A 213 6.06 13.64 -12.04
CA GLN A 213 6.71 14.27 -13.20
C GLN A 213 8.15 14.73 -12.92
N GLN A 214 8.43 15.13 -11.67
CA GLN A 214 9.74 15.54 -11.15
C GLN A 214 10.64 14.34 -10.76
N ARG A 215 10.19 13.10 -11.01
CA ARG A 215 10.87 11.84 -10.63
C ARG A 215 11.02 11.65 -9.12
N GLU A 216 10.10 12.19 -8.34
CA GLU A 216 10.02 11.98 -6.90
C GLU A 216 9.04 10.84 -6.59
N ARG A 217 9.28 10.12 -5.49
CA ARG A 217 8.41 9.03 -5.01
C ARG A 217 6.97 9.52 -4.80
N VAL A 218 6.03 8.76 -5.31
CA VAL A 218 4.61 8.86 -4.91
C VAL A 218 4.29 7.69 -3.98
N SER A 219 4.06 7.97 -2.68
CA SER A 219 3.56 6.96 -1.74
C SER A 219 2.02 6.94 -1.75
N SER A 220 1.39 5.97 -1.09
CA SER A 220 -0.08 5.91 -1.02
C SER A 220 -0.67 7.11 -0.27
N PHE A 221 0.08 7.73 0.64
CA PHE A 221 -0.40 8.98 1.21
C PHE A 221 -0.44 10.10 0.17
N GLU A 222 0.60 10.31 -0.65
CA GLU A 222 0.52 11.33 -1.70
C GLU A 222 -0.61 10.99 -2.68
N ALA A 223 -0.64 9.74 -3.14
CA ALA A 223 -1.61 9.25 -4.12
C ALA A 223 -3.07 9.51 -3.68
N PHE A 224 -3.43 9.15 -2.45
CA PHE A 224 -4.82 9.12 -1.98
C PHE A 224 -5.19 10.26 -1.01
N PHE A 225 -4.23 10.70 -0.19
CA PHE A 225 -4.21 11.87 0.69
C PHE A 225 -4.31 13.23 -0.02
N THR A 226 -3.33 13.53 -0.85
CA THR A 226 -3.12 14.91 -1.32
C THR A 226 -4.00 15.30 -2.50
N THR A 227 -4.49 14.32 -3.25
CA THR A 227 -5.33 14.54 -4.44
C THR A 227 -6.75 14.97 -4.09
N ILE A 228 -7.25 14.66 -2.88
CA ILE A 228 -8.61 15.00 -2.43
C ILE A 228 -8.56 15.42 -0.95
N VAL A 229 -8.52 16.73 -0.68
CA VAL A 229 -8.86 17.25 0.65
C VAL A 229 -9.84 18.41 0.51
N ARG A 230 -11.13 18.10 0.55
CA ARG A 230 -12.17 18.99 1.08
C ARG A 230 -13.05 18.17 2.02
N VAL A 231 -12.63 18.07 3.28
CA VAL A 231 -13.43 17.48 4.35
C VAL A 231 -14.24 18.61 4.98
N GLY A 232 -15.51 18.72 4.59
CA GLY A 232 -16.49 19.52 5.32
C GLY A 232 -17.11 18.67 6.44
N PHE A 233 -17.30 19.25 7.62
CA PHE A 233 -18.02 18.60 8.71
C PHE A 233 -19.45 19.12 8.73
N ASP A 234 -20.44 18.25 8.57
CA ASP A 234 -21.83 18.55 8.93
C ASP A 234 -22.42 17.39 9.74
N GLN A 235 -23.23 17.71 10.75
CA GLN A 235 -23.79 16.79 11.73
C GLN A 235 -25.27 16.60 11.48
N SER A 236 -25.72 15.37 11.20
CA SER A 236 -27.07 14.93 11.55
C SER A 236 -27.23 13.41 11.61
N TYR A 237 -28.26 13.00 12.36
CA TYR A 237 -28.34 11.82 13.22
C TYR A 237 -28.79 10.51 12.56
N GLY A 238 -28.38 9.39 13.16
CA GLY A 238 -28.98 8.06 13.02
C GLY A 238 -28.61 7.17 14.22
N GLU A 239 -29.52 6.27 14.61
CA GLU A 239 -29.35 5.31 15.72
C GLU A 239 -28.10 4.41 15.50
N PRO A 240 -27.13 4.34 16.44
CA PRO A 240 -25.93 3.55 16.25
C PRO A 240 -26.16 2.06 16.54
N ARG A 241 -25.71 1.21 15.62
CA ARG A 241 -25.26 -0.15 15.94
C ARG A 241 -23.74 -0.09 16.15
N THR A 242 -23.25 -0.79 17.19
CA THR A 242 -21.86 -1.23 17.44
C THR A 242 -21.07 -0.62 18.63
N ASP A 243 -20.19 -1.48 19.16
CA ASP A 243 -19.40 -1.37 20.38
C ASP A 243 -18.10 -0.55 20.22
N LYS A 244 -17.74 0.11 21.33
CA LYS A 244 -16.53 0.91 21.57
C LYS A 244 -15.23 0.18 21.15
N LYS A 245 -14.31 0.89 20.50
CA LYS A 245 -12.93 0.41 20.27
C LYS A 245 -11.92 1.17 21.12
N PHE A 246 -11.05 0.44 21.82
CA PHE A 246 -10.02 0.95 22.71
C PHE A 246 -8.68 1.02 21.97
N PHE A 247 -7.97 2.14 22.06
CA PHE A 247 -6.62 2.30 21.49
C PHE A 247 -5.67 2.89 22.52
N LYS A 248 -4.41 2.40 22.53
CA LYS A 248 -3.36 2.79 23.49
C LYS A 248 -2.41 3.79 22.83
N SER A 249 -2.07 4.86 23.56
CA SER A 249 -1.04 5.83 23.14
C SER A 249 0.34 5.16 23.01
N SER A 250 1.15 5.58 22.04
CA SER A 250 2.55 5.16 21.91
C SER A 250 3.49 5.82 22.91
N ASP A 251 3.02 6.81 23.67
CA ASP A 251 3.75 7.45 24.76
C ASP A 251 3.70 6.58 26.02
N PRO A 252 4.84 6.02 26.50
CA PRO A 252 4.90 5.22 27.72
C PRO A 252 4.48 5.99 28.98
N ALA A 253 4.52 7.33 28.96
CA ALA A 253 4.06 8.18 30.06
C ALA A 253 2.53 8.39 30.07
N LEU A 254 1.84 7.97 29.00
CA LEU A 254 0.38 8.06 28.84
C LEU A 254 -0.23 6.65 28.86
N GLU A 255 -0.35 6.03 30.04
CA GLU A 255 -1.23 4.87 30.29
C GLU A 255 -2.73 5.22 30.12
N LYS A 256 -3.08 6.08 29.16
CA LYS A 256 -4.44 6.51 28.89
C LYS A 256 -4.97 5.78 27.67
N VAL A 257 -6.03 5.00 27.90
CA VAL A 257 -6.80 4.35 26.85
C VAL A 257 -7.82 5.37 26.33
N TYR A 258 -7.85 5.55 25.01
CA TYR A 258 -8.85 6.37 24.33
C TYR A 258 -9.86 5.48 23.63
N THR A 259 -11.10 5.97 23.50
CA THR A 259 -12.18 5.22 22.87
C THR A 259 -12.75 5.97 21.67
N ALA A 260 -12.97 5.29 20.55
CA ALA A 260 -13.79 5.81 19.45
C ALA A 260 -15.00 4.90 19.21
N LYS A 261 -16.13 5.49 18.81
CA LYS A 261 -17.36 4.80 18.41
C LYS A 261 -17.48 4.79 16.90
N VAL A 262 -18.19 3.80 16.38
CA VAL A 262 -18.40 3.60 14.95
C VAL A 262 -19.87 3.38 14.66
N ASN A 263 -20.41 3.98 13.59
CA ASN A 263 -21.81 3.81 13.19
C ASN A 263 -22.00 2.69 12.16
N LYS A 264 -20.99 2.46 11.29
CA LYS A 264 -21.06 1.48 10.21
C LYS A 264 -20.03 0.37 10.44
N GLU A 265 -18.78 0.58 10.02
CA GLU A 265 -17.79 -0.51 9.97
C GLU A 265 -16.43 -0.13 10.54
N VAL A 266 -15.78 -1.11 11.16
CA VAL A 266 -14.35 -1.08 11.47
C VAL A 266 -13.62 -1.92 10.44
N ILE A 267 -12.68 -1.31 9.73
CA ILE A 267 -11.94 -1.95 8.64
C ILE A 267 -10.47 -2.09 9.06
N VAL A 268 -9.96 -3.31 9.08
CA VAL A 268 -8.58 -3.61 9.50
C VAL A 268 -7.66 -3.64 8.29
N CYS A 269 -6.73 -2.70 8.24
CA CYS A 269 -5.77 -2.43 7.15
C CYS A 269 -4.31 -2.37 7.67
N ALA A 270 -3.98 -3.08 8.75
CA ALA A 270 -2.68 -3.03 9.42
C ALA A 270 -1.61 -3.93 8.76
N GLY A 271 -1.78 -4.26 7.47
CA GLY A 271 -0.89 -5.14 6.70
C GLY A 271 -1.00 -6.63 7.08
N ALA A 272 -0.33 -7.49 6.31
CA ALA A 272 -0.41 -8.95 6.47
C ALA A 272 0.05 -9.46 7.84
N ILE A 273 0.98 -8.76 8.49
CA ILE A 273 1.49 -9.11 9.82
C ILE A 273 0.68 -8.42 10.93
N GLY A 274 0.29 -7.15 10.77
CA GLY A 274 -0.38 -6.39 11.83
C GLY A 274 -1.88 -6.68 11.95
N SER A 275 -2.56 -6.94 10.84
CA SER A 275 -4.00 -7.23 10.83
C SER A 275 -4.38 -8.47 11.65
N PRO A 276 -3.73 -9.64 11.51
CA PRO A 276 -4.04 -10.79 12.35
C PRO A 276 -3.73 -10.53 13.84
N GLN A 277 -2.70 -9.73 14.15
CA GLN A 277 -2.42 -9.32 15.53
C GLN A 277 -3.57 -8.50 16.12
N VAL A 278 -4.10 -7.52 15.38
CA VAL A 278 -5.25 -6.71 15.82
C VAL A 278 -6.50 -7.58 16.04
N LEU A 279 -6.75 -8.55 15.15
CA LEU A 279 -7.88 -9.48 15.28
C LEU A 279 -7.71 -10.37 16.52
N MET A 280 -6.54 -10.96 16.73
CA MET A 280 -6.28 -11.83 17.89
C MET A 280 -6.37 -11.06 19.21
N LEU A 281 -5.81 -9.85 19.30
CA LEU A 281 -5.96 -8.99 20.48
C LEU A 281 -7.41 -8.57 20.73
N SER A 282 -8.27 -8.62 19.71
CA SER A 282 -9.71 -8.38 19.81
C SER A 282 -10.52 -9.64 20.13
N GLY A 283 -9.87 -10.79 20.36
CA GLY A 283 -10.52 -12.07 20.65
C GLY A 283 -11.01 -12.84 19.41
N ILE A 284 -10.54 -12.48 18.21
CA ILE A 284 -10.88 -13.15 16.95
C ILE A 284 -9.63 -13.87 16.44
N GLY A 285 -9.63 -15.19 16.49
CA GLY A 285 -8.47 -16.00 16.08
C GLY A 285 -8.50 -17.42 16.65
N PRO A 286 -7.40 -18.18 16.56
CA PRO A 286 -7.36 -19.57 17.04
C PRO A 286 -7.63 -19.64 18.54
N CYS A 287 -8.72 -20.31 18.93
CA CYS A 287 -9.19 -20.35 20.32
C CYS A 287 -8.10 -20.75 21.34
N GLU A 288 -7.31 -21.79 21.03
CA GLU A 288 -6.25 -22.25 21.93
C GLU A 288 -5.12 -21.24 22.09
N GLU A 289 -4.78 -20.51 21.02
CA GLU A 289 -3.76 -19.45 21.09
C GLU A 289 -4.24 -18.27 21.93
N LEU A 290 -5.50 -17.83 21.72
CA LEU A 290 -6.10 -16.74 22.49
C LEU A 290 -6.15 -17.06 24.00
N LYS A 291 -6.51 -18.29 24.37
CA LYS A 291 -6.56 -18.75 25.76
C LYS A 291 -5.18 -18.71 26.44
N LYS A 292 -4.09 -19.05 25.74
CA LYS A 292 -2.71 -18.99 26.29
C LYS A 292 -2.35 -17.60 26.80
N TYR A 293 -2.86 -16.56 26.15
CA TYR A 293 -2.61 -15.16 26.50
C TYR A 293 -3.72 -14.54 27.38
N GLY A 294 -4.67 -15.33 27.87
CA GLY A 294 -5.77 -14.83 28.70
C GLY A 294 -6.74 -13.91 27.95
N ILE A 295 -6.78 -13.97 26.62
CA ILE A 295 -7.67 -13.16 25.79
C ILE A 295 -9.03 -13.85 25.71
N LYS A 296 -10.12 -13.11 26.00
CA LYS A 296 -11.48 -13.61 25.85
C LYS A 296 -11.74 -13.94 24.38
N VAL A 297 -12.09 -15.19 24.08
CA VAL A 297 -12.50 -15.62 22.74
C VAL A 297 -13.86 -15.00 22.41
N VAL A 298 -13.88 -14.16 21.39
CA VAL A 298 -15.09 -13.58 20.79
C VAL A 298 -15.55 -14.45 19.63
N TYR A 299 -14.61 -14.91 18.79
CA TYR A 299 -14.88 -15.78 17.65
C TYR A 299 -13.66 -16.66 17.37
N ASP A 300 -13.87 -17.99 17.36
CA ASP A 300 -12.83 -18.95 17.03
C ASP A 300 -12.64 -19.00 15.51
N PHE A 301 -11.49 -18.49 15.05
CA PHE A 301 -11.14 -18.48 13.63
C PHE A 301 -9.69 -18.93 13.44
N PRO A 302 -9.45 -20.25 13.24
CA PRO A 302 -8.11 -20.81 13.13
C PRO A 302 -7.25 -20.24 11.99
N GLY A 303 -7.87 -19.68 10.95
CA GLY A 303 -7.15 -19.08 9.81
C GLY A 303 -6.47 -17.75 10.11
N VAL A 304 -6.81 -17.07 11.22
CA VAL A 304 -6.21 -15.77 11.56
C VAL A 304 -4.74 -15.95 11.94
N GLY A 305 -3.85 -15.38 11.13
CA GLY A 305 -2.40 -15.47 11.33
C GLY A 305 -1.75 -16.71 10.71
N ALA A 306 -2.52 -17.56 10.04
CA ALA A 306 -2.02 -18.70 9.28
C ALA A 306 -1.62 -18.31 7.84
N GLU A 307 -0.96 -19.22 7.12
CA GLU A 307 -0.67 -19.13 5.67
C GLU A 307 0.06 -17.86 5.23
N LEU A 308 0.98 -17.35 6.06
CA LEU A 308 1.84 -16.23 5.67
C LEU A 308 2.68 -16.62 4.45
N THR A 309 2.42 -15.98 3.33
CA THR A 309 3.12 -16.16 2.06
C THR A 309 3.87 -14.89 1.69
N ASP A 310 5.08 -15.03 1.14
CA ASP A 310 5.91 -13.92 0.66
C ASP A 310 6.77 -14.38 -0.52
N HIS A 311 7.38 -13.43 -1.24
CA HIS A 311 8.36 -13.72 -2.28
C HIS A 311 9.75 -13.89 -1.67
N LEU A 312 10.36 -15.06 -1.87
CA LEU A 312 11.72 -15.32 -1.44
C LEU A 312 12.72 -14.63 -2.37
N SER A 313 13.45 -13.65 -1.84
CA SER A 313 14.50 -12.96 -2.57
C SER A 313 15.88 -13.52 -2.21
N VAL A 314 16.62 -14.00 -3.21
CA VAL A 314 18.02 -14.41 -3.07
C VAL A 314 18.89 -13.39 -3.81
N PRO A 315 19.59 -12.50 -3.10
CA PRO A 315 20.45 -11.53 -3.76
C PRO A 315 21.66 -12.25 -4.38
N VAL A 316 21.87 -12.05 -5.67
CA VAL A 316 23.10 -12.45 -6.36
C VAL A 316 23.92 -11.19 -6.61
N ALA A 317 25.17 -11.19 -6.17
CA ALA A 317 26.07 -10.06 -6.28
C ALA A 317 27.28 -10.44 -7.13
N TRP A 318 27.74 -9.49 -7.94
CA TRP A 318 28.95 -9.62 -8.75
C TRP A 318 29.89 -8.47 -8.42
N GLU A 319 31.19 -8.74 -8.54
CA GLU A 319 32.20 -7.69 -8.51
C GLU A 319 32.11 -6.88 -9.81
N VAL A 320 32.02 -5.56 -9.68
CA VAL A 320 31.93 -4.61 -10.79
C VAL A 320 32.90 -3.46 -10.53
N PRO A 321 33.32 -2.71 -11.59
CA PRO A 321 34.10 -1.50 -11.40
C PRO A 321 33.42 -0.55 -10.38
N PRO A 322 34.16 0.14 -9.49
CA PRO A 322 33.58 0.97 -8.44
C PRO A 322 32.58 2.02 -8.95
N ALA A 323 32.80 2.55 -10.16
CA ALA A 323 31.93 3.54 -10.81
C ALA A 323 30.54 2.98 -11.19
N GLU A 324 30.39 1.66 -11.28
CA GLU A 324 29.15 0.95 -11.61
C GLU A 324 28.57 0.19 -10.41
N SER A 325 29.20 0.31 -9.24
CA SER A 325 28.77 -0.38 -8.02
C SER A 325 27.48 0.21 -7.44
N LEU A 326 26.70 -0.63 -6.75
CA LEU A 326 25.54 -0.20 -5.96
C LEU A 326 25.90 0.91 -4.95
N THR A 327 27.12 0.87 -4.39
CA THR A 327 27.63 1.92 -3.49
C THR A 327 27.74 3.26 -4.20
N SER A 328 28.24 3.28 -5.45
CA SER A 328 28.28 4.52 -6.24
C SER A 328 26.87 5.03 -6.57
N MET A 329 25.89 4.12 -6.76
CA MET A 329 24.48 4.50 -6.95
C MET A 329 23.91 5.15 -5.69
N ALA A 330 24.15 4.54 -4.53
CA ALA A 330 23.62 5.01 -3.26
C ALA A 330 24.21 6.35 -2.80
N THR A 331 25.48 6.62 -3.15
CA THR A 331 26.21 7.82 -2.70
C THR A 331 26.11 9.02 -3.64
N SER A 332 25.65 8.82 -4.88
CA SER A 332 25.47 9.89 -5.86
C SER A 332 24.13 9.78 -6.60
N PRO A 333 22.99 9.85 -5.87
CA PRO A 333 21.67 9.65 -6.44
C PRO A 333 21.28 10.70 -7.50
N PHE A 334 21.98 11.84 -7.58
CA PHE A 334 21.73 12.88 -8.59
C PHE A 334 22.41 12.63 -9.94
N LYS A 335 23.27 11.60 -10.07
CA LYS A 335 23.64 11.06 -11.40
C LYS A 335 22.49 10.31 -12.07
N ILE A 336 21.35 10.14 -11.37
CA ILE A 336 20.16 9.39 -11.78
C ILE A 336 19.13 10.29 -12.51
N VAL A 337 19.40 11.58 -12.70
CA VAL A 337 18.49 12.53 -13.38
C VAL A 337 18.94 12.83 -14.80
#